data_AF-A0A6P1KZ86-F1
#
_entry.id   AF-A0A6P1KZ86-F1
#
_cell.length_a   1.000
_cell.length_b   1.000
_cell.length_c   1.000
_cell.angle_alpha   90.00
_cell.angle_beta   90.00
_cell.angle_gamma   90.00
#
_symmetry.space_group_name_H-M   'P 1'
#
loop_
_entity.id
_entity.type
_entity.pdbx_description
1 polymer ?
#
loop_
_entity_poly.entity_id
_entity_poly.type
_entity_poly.pdbx_seq_one_letter_code
_entity_poly.pdbx_strand_id
1 'polypeptide(L)' 'MNPLEKQATDMTDRYQITITLCKKAYDQYKEVSDWKEIPMATLLRQILEREQESPAFASLYRRAAAKE' A
#
# COMPACT_ATOMS: atom_id res chain seq x y z
N MET A 1 31.43 -17.23 0.35
CA MET A 1 30.20 -16.44 0.14
C MET A 1 29.98 -15.62 1.38
N ASN A 2 29.85 -14.30 1.22
CA ASN A 2 29.80 -13.36 2.34
C ASN A 2 28.34 -13.25 2.83
N PRO A 3 28.04 -13.27 4.15
CA PRO A 3 26.66 -13.22 4.66
C PRO A 3 25.90 -11.93 4.27
N LEU A 4 26.64 -10.89 3.87
CA LEU A 4 26.12 -9.59 3.42
C LEU A 4 25.51 -9.63 2.01
N GLU A 5 25.78 -10.67 1.21
CA GLU A 5 25.18 -10.85 -0.12
C GLU A 5 23.77 -11.47 -0.05
N LYS A 6 23.39 -12.06 1.09
CA LYS A 6 22.04 -12.63 1.30
C LYS A 6 20.98 -11.60 1.65
N GLN A 7 21.35 -10.35 1.94
CA GLN A 7 20.41 -9.26 2.18
C GLN A 7 19.96 -8.54 0.88
N ALA A 8 20.24 -9.12 -0.29
CA ALA A 8 19.72 -8.70 -1.58
C ALA A 8 18.61 -9.63 -2.12
N THR A 9 17.94 -10.39 -1.25
CA THR A 9 16.64 -11.03 -1.53
C THR A 9 15.56 -10.01 -1.14
N ASP A 10 14.61 -9.54 -1.95
CA ASP A 10 14.01 -10.13 -3.14
C ASP A 10 13.28 -8.99 -3.90
N MET A 11 13.94 -8.30 -4.84
CA MET A 11 13.28 -7.30 -5.70
C MET A 11 12.51 -7.94 -6.87
N THR A 12 12.43 -9.27 -6.88
CA THR A 12 11.86 -10.07 -7.96
C THR A 12 10.33 -10.06 -7.91
N ASP A 13 9.75 -9.93 -6.72
CA ASP A 13 8.31 -9.88 -6.52
C ASP A 13 7.78 -8.45 -6.55
N ARG A 14 7.19 -8.06 -7.68
CA ARG A 14 6.38 -6.84 -7.78
C ARG A 14 4.97 -7.14 -7.27
N TYR A 15 4.71 -6.84 -6.00
CA TYR A 15 3.37 -6.91 -5.42
C TYR A 15 2.49 -5.77 -5.96
N GLN A 16 1.82 -6.01 -7.09
CA GLN A 16 0.94 -5.04 -7.75
C GLN A 16 -0.53 -5.47 -7.65
N ILE A 17 -1.39 -4.53 -7.31
CA ILE A 17 -2.84 -4.69 -7.33
C ILE A 17 -3.47 -3.63 -8.23
N THR A 18 -4.59 -3.95 -8.88
CA THR A 18 -5.41 -2.99 -9.61
C THR A 18 -6.65 -2.66 -8.78
N ILE A 19 -6.91 -1.37 -8.55
CA ILE A 19 -8.03 -0.90 -7.73
C ILE A 19 -8.98 -0.10 -8.60
N THR A 20 -10.24 -0.53 -8.70
CA THR A 20 -11.31 0.25 -9.33
C THR A 20 -11.89 1.22 -8.32
N LEU A 21 -11.81 2.52 -8.62
CA LEU A 21 -12.34 3.59 -7.77
C LEU A 21 -13.69 4.10 -8.30
N CYS A 22 -14.55 4.56 -7.40
CA CYS A 22 -15.70 5.37 -7.82
C CYS A 22 -15.20 6.73 -8.36
N LYS A 23 -15.96 7.35 -9.27
CA LYS A 23 -15.57 8.60 -9.92
C LYS A 23 -15.17 9.70 -8.92
N LYS A 24 -15.97 9.87 -7.87
CA LYS A 24 -15.70 10.87 -6.82
C LYS A 24 -14.33 10.66 -6.16
N ALA A 25 -14.01 9.42 -5.78
CA ALA A 25 -12.73 9.12 -5.13
C ALA A 25 -11.56 9.34 -6.10
N TYR A 26 -11.70 8.90 -7.36
CA TYR A 26 -10.68 9.12 -8.39
C TYR A 26 -10.37 10.61 -8.58
N ASP A 27 -11.41 11.44 -8.76
CA ASP A 27 -11.25 12.87 -9.00
C ASP A 27 -10.55 13.55 -7.80
N GLN A 28 -10.96 13.22 -6.58
CA GLN A 28 -10.37 13.77 -5.35
C GLN A 28 -8.92 13.34 -5.15
N TYR A 29 -8.59 12.07 -5.40
CA TYR A 29 -7.20 11.61 -5.31
C TYR A 29 -6.33 12.21 -6.40
N LYS A 30 -6.86 12.43 -7.62
CA LYS A 30 -6.15 13.11 -8.70
C LYS A 30 -5.77 14.54 -8.31
N GLU A 31 -6.74 15.31 -7.81
CA GLU A 31 -6.52 16.69 -7.38
C GLU A 31 -5.44 16.78 -6.30
N VAL A 32 -5.50 15.90 -5.29
CA VAL A 32 -4.49 15.87 -4.22
C VAL A 32 -3.12 15.42 -4.74
N SER A 33 -3.07 14.42 -5.63
CA SER A 33 -1.80 13.95 -6.19
C SER A 33 -1.13 15.01 -7.06
N ASP A 34 -1.92 15.77 -7.81
CA ASP A 34 -1.45 16.85 -8.67
C ASP A 34 -0.90 18.01 -7.84
N TRP A 35 -1.63 18.44 -6.80
CA TRP A 35 -1.17 19.47 -5.87
C TRP A 35 0.13 19.09 -5.15
N LYS A 36 0.30 17.80 -4.81
CA LYS A 36 1.52 17.28 -4.18
C LYS A 36 2.65 17.00 -5.17
N GLU A 37 2.41 17.12 -6.47
CA GLU A 37 3.35 16.79 -7.53
C GLU A 37 3.92 15.37 -7.43
N ILE A 38 3.07 14.41 -7.02
CA ILE A 38 3.44 12.98 -6.95
C ILE A 38 2.48 12.12 -7.78
N PRO A 39 2.93 10.96 -8.28
CA PRO A 39 2.01 10.01 -8.91
C PRO A 39 0.89 9.60 -7.96
N MET A 40 -0.35 9.52 -8.47
CA MET A 40 -1.51 9.07 -7.68
C MET A 40 -1.28 7.70 -7.02
N ALA A 41 -0.59 6.78 -7.72
CA ALA A 41 -0.21 5.48 -7.17
C ALA A 41 0.67 5.61 -5.92
N THR A 42 1.60 6.58 -5.89
CA THR A 42 2.44 6.87 -4.72
C THR A 42 1.61 7.39 -3.57
N LEU A 43 0.68 8.32 -3.83
CA LEU A 43 -0.25 8.84 -2.82
C LEU A 43 -1.09 7.71 -2.20
N LEU A 44 -1.70 6.86 -3.04
CA LEU A 44 -2.53 5.74 -2.60
C LEU A 44 -1.72 4.73 -1.81
N ARG A 45 -0.50 4.39 -2.26
CA ARG A 45 0.41 3.50 -1.52
C ARG A 45 0.67 4.03 -0.11
N GLN A 46 1.03 5.31 0.03
CA GLN A 46 1.28 5.92 1.34
C GLN A 46 0.04 5.87 2.25
N ILE A 47 -1.15 6.10 1.70
CA ILE A 47 -2.39 6.03 2.46
C ILE A 47 -2.67 4.59 2.91
N LEU A 48 -2.49 3.61 2.03
CA LEU A 48 -2.72 2.19 2.32
C LEU A 48 -1.74 1.66 3.37
N GLU A 49 -0.45 2.00 3.27
CA GLU A 49 0.56 1.61 4.26
C GLU A 49 0.25 2.22 5.63
N ARG A 50 -0.11 3.51 5.67
CA ARG A 50 -0.53 4.15 6.93
C ARG A 50 -1.79 3.51 7.53
N GLU A 51 -2.76 3.13 6.71
CA GLU A 51 -3.96 2.44 7.20
C GLU A 51 -3.65 1.02 7.69
N GLN A 52 -2.71 0.33 7.04
CA GLN A 52 -2.25 -1.00 7.46
C GLN A 52 -1.59 -0.96 8.85
N GLU A 53 -0.88 0.12 9.16
CA GLU A 53 -0.29 0.39 10.48
C GLU A 53 -1.33 0.78 11.55
N SER A 54 -2.61 0.97 11.18
CA SER A 54 -3.64 1.40 12.11
C SER A 54 -4.06 0.28 13.09
N PRO A 55 -4.42 0.61 14.35
CA PRO A 55 -4.96 -0.38 15.28
C PRO A 55 -6.23 -1.06 14.77
N ALA A 56 -7.02 -0.36 13.94
CA ALA A 56 -8.22 -0.89 13.33
C ALA A 56 -7.87 -2.02 12.35
N PHE A 57 -6.93 -1.78 11.44
CA PHE A 57 -6.47 -2.81 10.51
C PHE A 57 -5.81 -3.98 11.25
N ALA A 58 -4.98 -3.72 12.26
CA ALA A 58 -4.36 -4.78 13.08
C ALA A 58 -5.41 -5.69 13.73
N SER A 59 -6.51 -5.13 14.22
CA SER A 59 -7.63 -5.91 14.76
C SER A 59 -8.30 -6.78 13.70
N LEU A 60 -8.56 -6.23 12.50
CA LEU A 60 -9.13 -6.97 11.38
C LEU A 60 -8.22 -8.12 10.94
N TYR A 61 -6.92 -7.86 10.81
CA TYR A 61 -5.95 -8.88 10.44
C TYR A 61 -5.90 -10.03 11.45
N ARG A 62 -5.92 -9.74 12.76
CA ARG A 62 -5.94 -10.78 13.79
C ARG A 62 -7.17 -11.68 13.70
N ARG A 63 -8.35 -11.10 13.49
CA ARG A 63 -9.61 -11.86 13.32
C ARG A 63 -9.57 -12.72 12.07
N ALA A 64 -9.15 -12.14 10.95
CA ALA A 64 -8.99 -12.87 9.69
C ALA A 64 -7.98 -14.04 9.82
N ALA A 65 -6.85 -13.82 10.52
CA ALA A 65 -5.85 -14.85 10.78
C ALA A 65 -6.37 -15.98 11.69
N ALA A 66 -7.28 -15.66 12.62
CA ALA A 66 -7.95 -16.63 13.48
C ALA A 66 -9.06 -17.43 12.75
N LYS A 67 -9.43 -17.04 11.52
CA LYS A 67 -10.60 -17.56 10.76
C LYS A 67 -11.94 -17.37 11.50
N GLU A 68 -12.07 -16.27 12.24
CA GLU A 68 -13.29 -15.81 12.93
C GLU A 68 -13.99 -14.69 12.16
#